data_AF-A0A942UK62-F1
#
_entry.id   AF-A0A942UK62-F1
#
_cell.length_a   1.000
_cell.length_b   1.000
_cell.length_c   1.000
_cell.angle_alpha   90.00
_cell.angle_beta   90.00
_cell.angle_gamma   90.00
#
_symmetry.space_group_name_H-M   'P 1'
#
loop_
_entity.id
_entity.type
_entity.pdbx_description
1 polymer ?
#
loop_
_entity_poly.entity_id
_entity_poly.type
_entity_poly.pdbx_seq_one_letter_code
_entity_poly.pdbx_strand_id
1 'polypeptide(L)'
;MDYGFKEYDLAGDNMFGYLPEFKDYYIELLTLADFDTESNSNDNVDFKYHIHNSEELKNIRDKYQLEKIAGDGDELSKILILMYWVSGKLGHGNVMPPLPCNALHILSLIDRETIKVNCYAIATVLNEVYLSMGFRSRRVHCRPYDAYDMDSHVITIVYSESLRKWLYLDASWGIYITNKHGELLSINEFRNYLEIILKLD
;
A
#
# COMPACT_ATOMS: atom_id res chain seq x y z
N MET A 1 14.12 -16.27 -7.59
CA MET A 1 13.53 -16.30 -6.25
C MET A 1 12.05 -16.44 -6.48
N ASP A 2 11.46 -17.49 -5.93
CA ASP A 2 10.04 -17.79 -6.08
C ASP A 2 9.29 -16.80 -5.17
N TYR A 3 8.86 -15.67 -5.73
CA TYR A 3 8.02 -14.70 -5.01
C TYR A 3 6.63 -15.31 -4.95
N GLY A 4 6.42 -16.21 -3.97
CA GLY A 4 5.13 -16.86 -3.75
C GLY A 4 4.04 -15.81 -3.59
N PHE A 5 3.28 -15.60 -4.67
CA PHE A 5 2.14 -14.71 -4.72
C PHE A 5 1.12 -15.25 -3.70
N LYS A 6 0.94 -14.53 -2.58
CA LYS A 6 -0.22 -14.76 -1.71
C LYS A 6 -1.35 -13.90 -2.24
N GLU A 7 -2.17 -14.51 -3.08
CA GLU A 7 -3.49 -13.98 -3.42
C GLU A 7 -4.37 -14.11 -2.18
N TYR A 8 -4.88 -12.98 -1.68
CA TYR A 8 -5.89 -12.97 -0.63
C TYR A 8 -7.26 -12.86 -1.29
N ASP A 9 -7.99 -13.96 -1.26
CA ASP A 9 -9.37 -14.00 -1.68
C ASP A 9 -10.25 -13.42 -0.56
N LEU A 10 -11.01 -12.37 -0.88
CA LEU A 10 -12.00 -11.76 0.02
C LEU A 10 -13.23 -12.67 0.23
N ALA A 11 -13.35 -13.78 -0.49
CA ALA A 11 -14.48 -14.72 -0.40
C ALA A 11 -14.29 -15.86 0.63
N GLY A 12 -13.27 -15.82 1.49
CA GLY A 12 -13.03 -16.83 2.52
C GLY A 12 -13.49 -16.43 3.93
N ASP A 13 -13.83 -17.41 4.77
CA ASP A 13 -14.30 -17.30 6.17
C ASP A 13 -13.39 -16.54 7.16
N ASN A 14 -12.29 -15.92 6.72
CA ASN A 14 -11.33 -15.22 7.57
C ASN A 14 -10.73 -13.98 6.86
N MET A 15 -11.55 -12.98 6.57
CA MET A 15 -11.03 -11.63 6.31
C MET A 15 -10.27 -11.16 7.57
N PHE A 16 -8.99 -10.81 7.43
CA PHE A 16 -8.15 -10.46 8.59
C PHE A 16 -8.77 -9.29 9.38
N GLY A 17 -9.07 -9.53 10.66
CA GLY A 17 -9.71 -8.54 11.55
C GLY A 17 -11.22 -8.42 11.41
N TYR A 18 -11.86 -9.16 10.50
CA TYR A 18 -13.32 -9.22 10.40
C TYR A 18 -13.89 -10.17 11.45
N LEU A 19 -14.82 -9.67 12.24
CA LEU A 19 -15.60 -10.44 13.18
C LEU A 19 -17.06 -10.47 12.72
N PRO A 20 -17.61 -11.61 12.29
CA PRO A 20 -18.98 -11.70 11.77
C PRO A 20 -20.04 -11.16 12.72
N GLU A 21 -19.83 -11.28 14.03
CA GLU A 21 -20.73 -10.75 15.06
C GLU A 21 -20.79 -9.21 15.10
N PHE A 22 -19.83 -8.51 14.48
CA PHE A 22 -19.79 -7.05 14.36
C PHE A 22 -20.16 -6.56 12.95
N LYS A 23 -20.70 -7.43 12.09
CA LYS A 23 -21.06 -7.09 10.70
C LYS A 23 -21.91 -5.83 10.57
N ASP A 24 -23.02 -5.74 11.29
CA ASP A 24 -23.93 -4.59 11.23
C ASP A 24 -23.23 -3.29 11.66
N TYR A 25 -22.37 -3.40 12.67
CA TYR A 25 -21.54 -2.29 13.15
C TYR A 25 -20.56 -1.80 12.07
N TYR A 26 -19.89 -2.71 11.36
CA TYR A 26 -19.00 -2.32 10.26
C TYR A 26 -19.75 -1.66 9.10
N ILE A 27 -20.96 -2.11 8.77
CA ILE A 27 -21.81 -1.47 7.74
C ILE A 27 -22.20 -0.05 8.18
N GLU A 28 -22.54 0.14 9.45
CA GLU A 28 -22.84 1.46 10.01
C GLU A 28 -21.63 2.39 9.92
N LEU A 29 -20.44 1.92 10.31
CA LEU A 29 -19.19 2.69 10.19
C LEU A 29 -18.88 3.10 8.74
N LEU A 30 -19.12 2.21 7.76
CA LEU A 30 -18.94 2.54 6.35
C LEU A 30 -19.87 3.67 5.92
N THR A 31 -21.13 3.62 6.35
CA THR A 31 -22.14 4.66 6.04
C THR A 31 -21.80 6.00 6.71
N LEU A 32 -21.30 5.98 7.94
CA LEU A 32 -20.92 7.20 8.67
C LEU A 32 -19.63 7.82 8.14
N ALA A 33 -18.75 7.03 7.53
CA ALA A 33 -17.47 7.46 6.98
C ALA A 33 -17.52 7.82 5.48
N ASP A 34 -18.70 8.15 4.95
CA ASP A 34 -18.85 8.58 3.56
C ASP A 34 -17.96 9.78 3.24
N PHE A 35 -17.44 9.80 2.01
CA PHE A 35 -16.61 10.92 1.55
C PHE A 35 -17.44 12.19 1.52
N ASP A 36 -16.88 13.27 2.04
CA ASP A 36 -17.45 14.59 1.80
C ASP A 36 -17.43 14.87 0.29
N THR A 37 -18.62 15.02 -0.29
CA THR A 37 -18.80 15.29 -1.72
C THR A 37 -18.90 16.78 -2.01
N GLU A 38 -18.92 17.63 -0.98
CA GLU A 38 -18.79 19.07 -1.13
C GLU A 38 -17.34 19.40 -1.47
N SER A 39 -16.98 19.25 -2.74
CA SER A 39 -15.72 19.74 -3.26
C SER A 39 -15.72 21.26 -3.12
N ASN A 40 -15.09 21.80 -2.07
CA ASN A 40 -14.69 23.19 -2.08
C ASN A 40 -13.70 23.36 -3.24
N SER A 41 -14.17 23.88 -4.37
CA SER A 41 -13.37 24.09 -5.59
C SER A 41 -12.15 25.00 -5.39
N ASN A 42 -11.99 25.56 -4.19
CA ASN A 42 -10.85 26.37 -3.76
C ASN A 42 -9.69 25.54 -3.16
N ASP A 43 -9.86 24.24 -2.96
CA ASP A 43 -8.83 23.34 -2.37
C ASP A 43 -8.01 22.58 -3.42
N ASN A 44 -7.79 23.19 -4.60
CA ASN A 44 -6.84 22.64 -5.56
C ASN A 44 -5.42 22.79 -5.00
N VAL A 45 -4.89 21.71 -4.45
CA VAL A 45 -3.49 21.63 -4.00
C VAL A 45 -2.62 21.28 -5.19
N ASP A 46 -1.83 22.25 -5.65
CA ASP A 46 -0.75 21.99 -6.60
C ASP A 46 0.35 21.17 -5.91
N PHE A 47 0.53 19.93 -6.35
CA PHE A 47 1.63 19.08 -5.93
C PHE A 47 2.32 18.46 -7.14
N LYS A 48 3.60 18.12 -6.97
CA LYS A 48 4.41 17.45 -7.99
C LYS A 48 5.05 16.21 -7.38
N TYR A 49 5.14 15.15 -8.18
CA TYR A 49 5.95 13.99 -7.82
C TYR A 49 7.43 14.34 -7.89
N HIS A 50 8.20 13.70 -7.01
CA HIS A 50 9.65 13.83 -7.05
C HIS A 50 10.18 13.30 -8.39
N ILE A 51 11.18 13.99 -8.95
CA ILE A 51 11.74 13.61 -10.24
C ILE A 51 12.51 12.30 -10.02
N HIS A 52 12.14 11.22 -10.72
CA HIS A 52 12.77 9.89 -10.60
C HIS A 52 14.29 9.88 -10.83
N ASN A 53 14.82 10.94 -11.45
CA ASN A 53 16.24 11.18 -11.71
C ASN A 53 16.92 12.10 -10.69
N SER A 54 16.25 12.44 -9.58
CA SER A 54 16.90 13.06 -8.43
C SER A 54 18.00 12.14 -7.90
N GLU A 55 19.00 12.73 -7.26
CA GLU A 55 20.16 12.00 -6.75
C GLU A 55 19.74 10.94 -5.73
N GLU A 56 18.80 11.27 -4.84
CA GLU A 56 18.31 10.37 -3.78
C GLU A 56 17.58 9.16 -4.36
N LEU A 57 16.69 9.38 -5.34
CA LEU A 57 15.93 8.30 -5.96
C LEU A 57 16.81 7.42 -6.86
N LYS A 58 17.75 8.02 -7.59
CA LYS A 58 18.80 7.27 -8.31
C LYS A 58 19.60 6.39 -7.36
N ASN A 59 20.03 6.95 -6.22
CA ASN A 59 20.79 6.22 -5.22
C ASN A 59 20.03 5.01 -4.68
N ILE A 60 18.71 5.12 -4.46
CA ILE A 60 17.87 3.97 -4.09
C ILE A 60 17.87 2.92 -5.19
N ARG A 61 17.57 3.34 -6.43
CA ARG A 61 17.47 2.45 -7.59
C ARG A 61 18.76 1.68 -7.86
N ASP A 62 19.89 2.38 -7.84
CA ASP A 62 21.19 1.84 -8.19
C ASP A 62 21.77 0.96 -7.07
N LYS A 63 21.70 1.43 -5.81
CA LYS A 63 22.22 0.69 -4.65
C LYS A 63 21.54 -0.66 -4.48
N TYR A 64 20.22 -0.71 -4.68
CA TYR A 64 19.44 -1.93 -4.50
C TYR A 64 19.19 -2.70 -5.81
N GLN A 65 19.71 -2.22 -6.95
CA GLN A 65 19.54 -2.84 -8.27
C GLN A 65 18.05 -3.07 -8.63
N LEU A 66 17.21 -2.07 -8.39
CA LEU A 66 15.75 -2.20 -8.50
C LEU A 66 15.28 -2.56 -9.92
N GLU A 67 15.98 -2.11 -10.96
CA GLU A 67 15.68 -2.50 -12.35
C GLU A 67 15.84 -4.01 -12.56
N LYS A 68 16.90 -4.60 -11.98
CA LYS A 68 17.14 -6.04 -12.04
C LYS A 68 16.10 -6.83 -11.24
N ILE A 69 15.68 -6.29 -10.11
CA ILE A 69 14.62 -6.90 -9.28
C ILE A 69 13.30 -6.90 -10.04
N ALA A 70 12.90 -5.75 -10.60
CA ALA A 70 11.67 -5.59 -11.35
C ALA A 70 11.63 -6.43 -12.63
N GLY A 71 12.80 -6.63 -13.26
CA GLY A 71 12.95 -7.40 -14.50
C GLY A 71 12.29 -6.71 -15.71
N ASP A 72 12.04 -7.50 -16.75
CA ASP A 72 11.56 -7.02 -18.05
C ASP A 72 10.06 -7.25 -18.29
N GLY A 73 9.31 -7.60 -17.22
CA GLY A 73 7.87 -7.83 -17.29
C GLY A 73 7.04 -6.58 -17.61
N ASP A 74 5.72 -6.77 -17.75
CA ASP A 74 4.78 -5.67 -17.92
C ASP A 74 4.72 -4.74 -16.69
N GLU A 75 4.01 -3.62 -16.82
CA GLU A 75 3.87 -2.62 -15.77
C GLU A 75 3.38 -3.21 -14.43
N LEU A 76 2.33 -4.04 -14.46
CA LEU A 76 1.72 -4.60 -13.26
C LEU A 76 2.66 -5.61 -12.62
N SER A 77 3.29 -6.46 -13.43
CA SER A 77 4.32 -7.39 -12.97
C SER A 77 5.44 -6.66 -12.21
N LYS A 78 5.95 -5.55 -12.75
CA LYS A 78 6.99 -4.73 -12.10
C LYS A 78 6.51 -4.13 -10.78
N ILE A 79 5.29 -3.59 -10.76
CA ILE A 79 4.67 -3.04 -9.55
C ILE A 79 4.62 -4.10 -8.44
N LEU A 80 4.06 -5.27 -8.75
CA LEU A 80 3.89 -6.35 -7.77
C LEU A 80 5.23 -6.90 -7.28
N ILE A 81 6.19 -7.15 -8.19
CA ILE A 81 7.52 -7.67 -7.83
C ILE A 81 8.25 -6.71 -6.89
N LEU A 82 8.19 -5.40 -7.14
CA LEU A 82 8.79 -4.40 -6.26
C LEU A 82 8.12 -4.39 -4.87
N MET A 83 6.79 -4.49 -4.80
CA MET A 83 6.07 -4.61 -3.53
C MET A 83 6.50 -5.86 -2.75
N TYR A 84 6.58 -7.01 -3.42
CA TYR A 84 7.02 -8.26 -2.80
C TYR A 84 8.47 -8.19 -2.35
N TRP A 85 9.34 -7.53 -3.10
CA TRP A 85 10.72 -7.30 -2.70
C TRP A 85 10.79 -6.47 -1.42
N VAL A 86 10.03 -5.37 -1.31
CA VAL A 86 9.98 -4.56 -0.08
C VAL A 86 9.44 -5.38 1.09
N SER A 87 8.35 -6.12 0.88
CA SER A 87 7.74 -6.98 1.91
C SER A 87 8.69 -8.08 2.41
N GLY A 88 9.43 -8.71 1.50
CA GLY A 88 10.43 -9.72 1.84
C GLY A 88 11.67 -9.14 2.53
N LYS A 89 11.96 -7.85 2.33
CA LYS A 89 13.07 -7.15 2.98
C LYS A 89 12.73 -6.63 4.37
N LEU A 90 11.53 -6.07 4.55
CA LEU A 90 11.12 -5.42 5.79
C LEU A 90 10.17 -6.30 6.58
N GLY A 91 10.61 -6.75 7.76
CA GLY A 91 9.72 -7.42 8.70
C GLY A 91 8.74 -6.43 9.32
N HIS A 92 7.44 -6.74 9.27
CA HIS A 92 6.40 -5.96 9.98
C HIS A 92 6.46 -6.17 11.49
N GLY A 93 6.41 -5.08 12.25
CA GLY A 93 6.40 -5.06 13.71
C GLY A 93 6.05 -3.68 14.26
N ASN A 94 6.28 -3.45 15.55
CA ASN A 94 5.85 -2.21 16.22
C ASN A 94 7.00 -1.22 16.48
N VAL A 95 8.18 -1.44 15.89
CA VAL A 95 9.28 -0.47 16.03
C VAL A 95 8.91 0.80 15.29
N MET A 96 9.00 1.92 16.00
CA MET A 96 8.74 3.25 15.45
C MET A 96 9.65 3.53 14.25
N PRO A 97 9.21 4.33 13.28
CA PRO A 97 10.01 4.66 12.11
C PRO A 97 11.36 5.25 12.53
N PRO A 98 12.49 4.68 12.09
CA PRO A 98 13.80 5.27 12.32
C PRO A 98 13.89 6.69 11.77
N LEU A 99 14.72 7.52 12.38
CA LEU A 99 14.97 8.89 11.92
C LEU A 99 16.36 8.98 11.26
N PRO A 100 16.47 9.45 10.01
CA PRO A 100 15.40 9.93 9.14
C PRO A 100 14.55 8.80 8.54
N CYS A 101 13.23 9.00 8.43
CA CYS A 101 12.32 8.01 7.85
C CYS A 101 12.30 8.14 6.31
N ASN A 102 13.25 7.46 5.65
CA ASN A 102 13.34 7.33 4.19
C ASN A 102 13.87 5.95 3.80
N ALA A 103 13.73 5.57 2.53
CA ALA A 103 14.09 4.24 2.05
C ALA A 103 15.58 3.92 2.24
N LEU A 104 16.48 4.85 1.90
CA LEU A 104 17.93 4.62 2.03
C LEU A 104 18.33 4.31 3.47
N HIS A 105 17.83 5.08 4.43
CA HIS A 105 18.15 4.90 5.83
C HIS A 105 17.56 3.60 6.36
N ILE A 106 16.26 3.38 6.18
CA ILE A 106 15.56 2.19 6.69
C ILE A 106 16.15 0.91 6.10
N LEU A 107 16.34 0.86 4.78
CA LEU A 107 16.95 -0.31 4.12
C LEU A 107 18.40 -0.51 4.56
N SER A 108 19.18 0.55 4.77
CA SER A 108 20.56 0.40 5.28
C SER A 108 20.62 -0.10 6.72
N LEU A 109 19.59 0.20 7.53
CA LEU A 109 19.49 -0.21 8.92
C LEU A 109 19.14 -1.70 9.02
N ILE A 110 18.14 -2.16 8.27
CA ILE A 110 17.75 -3.58 8.28
C ILE A 110 18.82 -4.50 7.66
N ASP A 111 19.70 -3.98 6.79
CA ASP A 111 20.85 -4.74 6.27
C ASP A 111 21.89 -5.02 7.37
N ARG A 112 21.86 -4.29 8.49
CA ARG A 112 22.83 -4.38 9.59
C ARG A 112 22.23 -4.93 10.88
N GLU A 113 20.93 -4.74 11.07
CA GLU A 113 20.22 -5.01 12.32
C GLU A 113 18.96 -5.83 12.07
N THR A 114 18.59 -6.68 13.03
CA THR A 114 17.31 -7.41 12.99
C THR A 114 16.22 -6.57 13.66
N ILE A 115 15.61 -5.66 12.89
CA ILE A 115 14.48 -4.84 13.35
C ILE A 115 13.21 -5.13 12.55
N LYS A 116 12.05 -4.95 13.19
CA LYS A 116 10.73 -5.07 12.55
C LYS A 116 9.96 -3.77 12.71
N VAL A 117 9.84 -3.02 11.63
CA VAL A 117 9.29 -1.64 11.61
C VAL A 117 7.79 -1.65 11.34
N ASN A 118 7.12 -0.56 11.73
CA ASN A 118 5.68 -0.41 11.52
C ASN A 118 5.28 -0.11 10.07
N CYS A 119 3.97 -0.20 9.80
CA CYS A 119 3.36 0.04 8.49
C CYS A 119 3.76 1.38 7.87
N TYR A 120 3.89 2.44 8.67
CA TYR A 120 4.32 3.75 8.19
C TYR A 120 5.71 3.71 7.55
N ALA A 121 6.68 3.07 8.21
CA ALA A 121 8.04 2.92 7.69
C ALA A 121 8.04 2.07 6.41
N ILE A 122 7.30 0.96 6.38
CA ILE A 122 7.22 0.07 5.22
C ILE A 122 6.58 0.77 4.01
N ALA A 123 5.46 1.47 4.21
CA ALA A 123 4.81 2.25 3.16
C ALA A 123 5.72 3.37 2.63
N THR A 124 6.57 3.95 3.50
CA THR A 124 7.58 4.95 3.11
C THR A 124 8.60 4.36 2.17
N VAL A 125 9.15 3.19 2.49
CA VAL A 125 10.11 2.50 1.63
C VAL A 125 9.46 2.13 0.30
N LEU A 126 8.27 1.52 0.30
CA LEU A 126 7.59 1.14 -0.94
C LEU A 126 7.29 2.36 -1.83
N ASN A 127 6.86 3.47 -1.24
CA ASN A 127 6.60 4.69 -1.98
C ASN A 127 7.86 5.24 -2.66
N GLU A 128 8.99 5.32 -1.96
CA GLU A 128 10.23 5.82 -2.55
C GLU A 128 10.83 4.83 -3.57
N VAL A 129 10.65 3.53 -3.38
CA VAL A 129 10.99 2.50 -4.37
C VAL A 129 10.20 2.74 -5.67
N TYR A 130 8.89 2.95 -5.59
CA TYR A 130 8.09 3.26 -6.77
C TYR A 130 8.48 4.57 -7.45
N LEU A 131 8.65 5.65 -6.68
CA LEU A 131 9.09 6.95 -7.22
C LEU A 131 10.46 6.82 -7.89
N SER A 132 11.37 6.02 -7.33
CA SER A 132 12.68 5.75 -7.94
C SER A 132 12.60 5.00 -9.25
N MET A 133 11.55 4.22 -9.46
CA MET A 133 11.29 3.47 -10.68
C MET A 133 10.41 4.24 -11.68
N GLY A 134 10.06 5.50 -11.37
CA GLY A 134 9.25 6.35 -12.24
C GLY A 134 7.74 6.16 -12.09
N PHE A 135 7.30 5.31 -11.17
CA PHE A 135 5.88 5.13 -10.89
C PHE A 135 5.35 6.28 -10.02
N ARG A 136 4.17 6.79 -10.37
CA ARG A 136 3.47 7.79 -9.56
C ARG A 136 2.84 7.09 -8.36
N SER A 137 3.37 7.32 -7.16
CA SER A 137 2.88 6.69 -5.93
C SER A 137 2.74 7.67 -4.78
N ARG A 138 1.87 7.34 -3.82
CA ARG A 138 1.72 8.07 -2.57
C ARG A 138 1.32 7.13 -1.44
N ARG A 139 1.62 7.53 -0.21
CA ARG A 139 1.12 6.84 0.98
C ARG A 139 -0.30 7.28 1.29
N VAL A 140 -1.10 6.37 1.83
CA VAL A 140 -2.44 6.66 2.35
C VAL A 140 -2.50 6.16 3.79
N HIS A 141 -2.93 7.04 4.70
CA HIS A 141 -3.18 6.70 6.10
C HIS A 141 -4.65 6.31 6.24
N CYS A 142 -4.90 5.01 6.38
CA CYS A 142 -6.21 4.44 6.66
C CYS A 142 -6.48 4.57 8.16
N ARG A 143 -7.33 5.53 8.54
CA ARG A 143 -7.76 5.74 9.92
C ARG A 143 -9.14 5.13 10.14
N PRO A 144 -9.38 4.51 11.29
CA PRO A 144 -10.72 4.04 11.65
C PRO A 144 -11.64 5.24 11.87
N TYR A 145 -12.93 5.03 11.58
CA TYR A 145 -13.96 5.98 11.98
C TYR A 145 -14.41 5.76 13.44
N ASP A 146 -14.25 4.54 13.94
CA ASP A 146 -14.55 4.18 15.33
C ASP A 146 -13.65 4.95 16.31
N ALA A 147 -14.27 5.70 17.23
CA ALA A 147 -13.57 6.50 18.23
C ALA A 147 -12.84 5.64 19.29
N TYR A 148 -13.16 4.35 19.40
CA TYR A 148 -12.53 3.41 20.31
C TYR A 148 -11.45 2.55 19.65
N ASP A 149 -11.38 2.58 18.31
CA ASP A 149 -10.28 1.96 17.58
C ASP A 149 -9.14 2.95 17.41
N MET A 150 -8.03 2.67 18.11
CA MET A 150 -6.84 3.50 18.09
C MET A 150 -5.80 3.00 17.07
N ASP A 151 -6.06 1.85 16.43
CA ASP A 151 -5.17 1.34 15.41
C ASP A 151 -5.31 2.15 14.12
N SER A 152 -4.29 2.14 13.28
CA SER A 152 -4.38 2.73 11.95
C SER A 152 -3.36 2.09 11.05
N HIS A 153 -3.69 2.01 9.76
CA HIS A 153 -2.84 1.36 8.79
C HIS A 153 -2.33 2.34 7.74
N VAL A 154 -1.11 2.14 7.26
CA VAL A 154 -0.52 2.97 6.21
C VAL A 154 -0.12 2.09 5.06
N ILE A 155 -0.70 2.37 3.89
CA ILE A 155 -0.45 1.65 2.64
C ILE A 155 0.23 2.55 1.62
N THR A 156 0.64 1.98 0.50
CA THR A 156 1.07 2.73 -0.68
C THR A 156 0.08 2.50 -1.81
N ILE A 157 -0.36 3.59 -2.45
CA ILE A 157 -1.07 3.50 -3.72
C ILE A 157 -0.15 3.92 -4.86
N VAL A 158 -0.30 3.27 -6.01
CA VAL A 158 0.46 3.58 -7.23
C VAL A 158 -0.49 3.69 -8.41
N TYR A 159 -0.28 4.67 -9.28
CA TYR A 159 -1.06 4.83 -10.50
C TYR A 159 -0.53 3.87 -11.56
N SER A 160 -1.40 3.01 -12.08
CA SER A 160 -1.12 2.20 -13.25
C SER A 160 -1.60 2.91 -14.50
N GLU A 161 -0.70 3.09 -15.46
CA GLU A 161 -1.02 3.61 -16.79
C GLU A 161 -1.84 2.60 -17.59
N SER A 162 -1.52 1.30 -17.48
CA SER A 162 -2.20 0.23 -18.22
C SER A 162 -3.67 0.07 -17.80
N LEU A 163 -3.95 0.18 -16.49
CA LEU A 163 -5.31 0.13 -15.94
C LEU A 163 -5.96 1.51 -15.79
N ARG A 164 -5.19 2.59 -16.00
CA ARG A 164 -5.62 3.99 -15.87
C ARG A 164 -6.23 4.33 -14.51
N LYS A 165 -5.76 3.69 -13.44
CA LYS A 165 -6.29 3.86 -12.08
C LYS A 165 -5.23 3.71 -11.01
N TRP A 166 -5.54 4.20 -9.81
CA TRP A 166 -4.74 3.96 -8.60
C TRP A 166 -4.95 2.53 -8.11
N LEU A 167 -3.90 1.88 -7.64
CA LEU A 167 -3.93 0.51 -7.13
C LEU A 167 -3.61 0.50 -5.63
N TYR A 168 -4.25 -0.39 -4.87
CA TYR A 168 -3.98 -0.66 -3.45
C TYR A 168 -2.81 -1.63 -3.31
N LEU A 169 -1.70 -1.21 -2.69
CA LEU A 169 -0.52 -2.06 -2.47
C LEU A 169 -0.04 -1.98 -1.02
N ASP A 170 0.16 -3.14 -0.41
CA ASP A 170 0.52 -3.26 0.98
C ASP A 170 1.76 -4.16 1.17
N ALA A 171 2.93 -3.54 1.29
CA ALA A 171 4.15 -4.28 1.58
C ALA A 171 4.27 -4.75 3.04
N SER A 172 3.44 -4.29 3.98
CA SER A 172 3.49 -4.78 5.36
C SER A 172 3.15 -6.26 5.44
N TRP A 173 2.24 -6.72 4.59
CA TRP A 173 1.88 -8.14 4.47
C TRP A 173 2.10 -8.75 3.09
N GLY A 174 2.55 -7.95 2.12
CA GLY A 174 2.75 -8.41 0.74
C GLY A 174 1.43 -8.68 0.03
N ILE A 175 0.44 -7.81 0.25
CA ILE A 175 -0.94 -8.00 -0.19
C ILE A 175 -1.32 -6.89 -1.17
N TYR A 176 -2.11 -7.29 -2.17
CA TYR A 176 -2.91 -6.42 -3.01
C TYR A 176 -4.33 -7.00 -3.08
N ILE A 177 -5.29 -6.20 -3.52
CA ILE A 177 -6.69 -6.63 -3.61
C ILE A 177 -7.09 -6.78 -5.07
N THR A 178 -7.80 -7.85 -5.39
CA THR A 178 -8.38 -8.11 -6.71
C THR A 178 -9.90 -8.26 -6.63
N ASN A 179 -10.58 -8.07 -7.76
CA ASN A 179 -11.94 -8.58 -7.92
C ASN A 179 -11.95 -10.07 -8.29
N LYS A 180 -13.14 -10.66 -8.42
CA LYS A 180 -13.35 -12.07 -8.85
C LYS A 180 -12.77 -12.44 -10.23
N HIS A 181 -12.35 -11.45 -11.02
CA HIS A 181 -11.72 -11.65 -12.33
C HIS A 181 -10.20 -11.50 -12.27
N GLY A 182 -9.62 -11.30 -11.08
CA GLY A 182 -8.17 -11.11 -10.89
C GLY A 182 -7.69 -9.69 -11.20
N GLU A 183 -8.59 -8.72 -11.41
CA GLU A 183 -8.19 -7.34 -11.69
C GLU A 183 -7.86 -6.60 -10.40
N LEU A 184 -6.69 -5.96 -10.35
CA LEU A 184 -6.23 -5.17 -9.21
C LEU A 184 -7.20 -4.02 -8.91
N LEU A 185 -7.48 -3.79 -7.62
CA LEU A 185 -8.39 -2.76 -7.16
C LEU A 185 -7.68 -1.51 -6.65
N SER A 186 -8.32 -0.38 -6.84
CA SER A 186 -8.08 0.86 -6.12
C SER A 186 -8.60 0.77 -4.69
N ILE A 187 -8.14 1.69 -3.83
CA ILE A 187 -8.64 1.80 -2.45
C ILE A 187 -10.14 2.11 -2.39
N ASN A 188 -10.65 2.93 -3.33
CA ASN A 188 -12.08 3.27 -3.42
C ASN A 188 -12.91 2.06 -3.88
N GLU A 189 -12.43 1.32 -4.88
CA GLU A 189 -13.08 0.09 -5.31
C GLU A 189 -13.12 -0.91 -4.14
N PHE A 190 -11.99 -1.13 -3.45
CA PHE A 190 -11.95 -2.02 -2.29
C PHE A 190 -12.95 -1.60 -1.20
N ARG A 191 -13.02 -0.31 -0.85
CA ARG A 191 -13.99 0.20 0.12
C ARG A 191 -15.44 -0.10 -0.30
N ASN A 192 -15.78 0.12 -1.57
CA ASN A 192 -17.11 -0.18 -2.09
C ASN A 192 -17.41 -1.69 -2.09
N TYR A 193 -16.39 -2.52 -2.36
CA TYR A 193 -16.52 -3.98 -2.27
C TYR A 193 -16.82 -4.46 -0.85
N LEU A 194 -16.20 -3.85 0.18
CA LEU A 194 -16.51 -4.16 1.58
C LEU A 194 -18.00 -3.90 1.88
N GLU A 195 -18.53 -2.77 1.42
CA GLU A 195 -19.95 -2.44 1.61
C GLU A 195 -20.88 -3.46 0.95
N ILE A 196 -20.56 -3.91 -0.27
CA ILE A 196 -21.37 -4.86 -1.02
C ILE A 196 -21.32 -6.24 -0.37
N ILE A 197 -20.13 -6.76 -0.04
CA ILE A 197 -19.96 -8.10 0.54
C ILE A 197 -20.69 -8.17 1.90
N LEU A 198 -20.48 -7.17 2.75
CA LEU A 198 -21.14 -7.11 4.05
C LEU A 198 -22.67 -7.01 3.93
N LYS A 199 -23.24 -6.55 2.81
CA LYS A 199 -24.70 -6.50 2.61
C LYS A 199 -25.29 -7.76 1.98
N LEU A 200 -24.46 -8.64 1.39
CA LEU A 200 -24.92 -9.82 0.65
C LEU A 200 -24.88 -11.13 1.46
N ASP A 201 -24.01 -11.22 2.47
CA ASP A 201 -24.03 -12.29 3.48
C ASP A 201 -25.19 -12.12 4.47
#